data_AF-L0B0H7-F1
#
_entry.id   AF-L0B0H7-F1
#
_cell.length_a   1.000
_cell.length_b   1.000
_cell.length_c   1.000
_cell.angle_alpha   90.00
_cell.angle_beta   90.00
_cell.angle_gamma   90.00
#
_symmetry.space_group_name_H-M   'P 1'
#
loop_
_entity.id
_entity.type
_entity.pdbx_description
1 polymer ?
#
loop_
_entity_poly.entity_id
_entity_poly.type
_entity_poly.pdbx_seq_one_letter_code
_entity_poly.pdbx_strand_id
1 'polypeptide(L)'
;MLQFLPQDSRESEWFESTNKDGTQWAPVTGNTGGFYVSDLPTEKLDEVACSIGIGVIADLTRDKHPTGNSYCCGKKHDGQKVSVSVGSGSVASKIPYFRRHIGGGTTLSGIKYYYNGNRRSITGSELSFPIYGPVSVYTFYCTGKDPKLICIKYEDRKVNKWFKQRNSNTWEEVFGISKDPENIKDCKDDDFRQLVDALGCGIYSTCSDSSAPTPSLSSSQKVTGAAGPKGPVGPAGNNSEVGQDGARGPEGPPGPGGGGEEGIPDLTGPGEEPATPLSPDQPQPVIGLPIATILTGVGTYGGAFAGAGGLTGFGWWMFKR
;
A
#
# COMPACT_ATOMS: atom_id res chain seq x y z
N MET A 1 10.14 -5.82 24.99
CA MET A 1 9.33 -6.61 25.95
C MET A 1 10.29 -7.37 26.85
N LEU A 2 9.94 -7.51 28.13
CA LEU A 2 10.73 -8.23 29.13
C LEU A 2 9.85 -9.29 29.79
N GLN A 3 10.43 -10.45 30.07
CA GLN A 3 9.82 -11.49 30.88
C GLN A 3 10.60 -11.64 32.18
N PHE A 4 9.88 -11.70 33.30
CA PHE A 4 10.43 -12.04 34.60
C PHE A 4 9.99 -13.45 34.97
N LEU A 5 10.98 -14.35 35.11
CA LEU A 5 10.80 -15.73 35.52
C LEU A 5 10.95 -15.83 37.05
N PRO A 6 9.89 -16.19 37.79
CA PRO A 6 10.01 -16.42 39.23
C PRO A 6 10.78 -17.73 39.51
N GLN A 7 11.54 -17.77 40.60
CA GLN A 7 12.37 -18.93 40.97
C GLN A 7 11.55 -20.15 41.44
N ASP A 8 10.34 -19.94 41.92
CA ASP A 8 9.51 -20.92 42.62
C ASP A 8 8.36 -21.47 41.77
N SER A 9 8.56 -21.58 40.45
CA SER A 9 7.57 -22.10 39.49
C SER A 9 6.24 -21.33 39.42
N ARG A 10 6.19 -20.10 39.95
CA ARG A 10 5.05 -19.19 39.74
C ARG A 10 4.91 -18.77 38.27
N GLU A 11 3.77 -18.19 37.92
CA GLU A 11 3.52 -17.65 36.58
C GLU A 11 4.49 -16.52 36.24
N SER A 12 4.94 -16.46 34.98
CA SER A 12 5.85 -15.39 34.54
C SER A 12 5.12 -14.07 34.37
N GLU A 13 5.77 -12.98 34.80
CA GLU A 13 5.28 -11.62 34.55
C GLU A 13 5.92 -11.04 33.30
N TRP A 14 5.14 -10.30 32.52
CA TRP A 14 5.57 -9.68 31.28
C TRP A 14 5.45 -8.17 31.38
N PHE A 15 6.43 -7.46 30.84
CA PHE A 15 6.44 -6.00 30.77
C PHE A 15 6.68 -5.55 29.33
N GLU A 16 5.87 -4.61 28.85
CA GLU A 16 6.07 -3.94 27.57
C GLU A 16 6.45 -2.48 27.80
N SER A 17 7.27 -1.95 26.90
CA SER A 17 7.61 -0.53 26.97
C SER A 17 6.39 0.29 26.54
N THR A 18 6.17 1.41 27.21
CA THR A 18 5.04 2.32 26.95
C THR A 18 5.47 3.59 26.23
N ASN A 19 6.77 3.77 25.97
CA ASN A 19 7.32 4.95 25.28
C ASN A 19 8.44 4.55 24.31
N LYS A 20 8.79 5.47 23.40
CA LYS A 20 9.83 5.22 22.37
C LYS A 20 11.22 5.00 22.96
N ASP A 21 11.52 5.68 24.06
CA ASP A 21 12.86 5.69 24.66
C ASP A 21 13.16 4.41 25.47
N GLY A 22 12.16 3.54 25.65
CA GLY A 22 12.36 2.31 26.42
C GLY A 22 12.58 2.54 27.92
N THR A 23 12.23 3.71 28.43
CA THR A 23 12.44 4.09 29.84
C THR A 23 11.21 3.87 30.71
N GLN A 24 10.03 3.78 30.09
CA GLN A 24 8.77 3.49 30.77
C GLN A 24 8.27 2.11 30.38
N TRP A 25 7.82 1.37 31.40
CA TRP A 25 7.41 -0.02 31.29
C TRP A 25 6.13 -0.22 32.09
N ALA A 26 5.22 -1.02 31.56
CA ALA A 26 4.00 -1.42 32.24
C ALA A 26 3.83 -2.94 32.16
N PRO A 27 3.20 -3.57 33.17
CA PRO A 27 2.86 -4.98 33.09
C PRO A 27 1.91 -5.21 31.91
N VAL A 28 2.18 -6.25 31.12
CA VAL A 28 1.29 -6.69 30.05
C VAL A 28 0.03 -7.25 30.71
N THR A 29 -1.10 -6.59 30.51
CA THR A 29 -2.40 -7.04 31.02
C THR A 29 -3.06 -8.02 30.05
N GLY A 30 -3.69 -9.07 30.57
CA GLY A 30 -4.39 -10.10 29.80
C GLY A 30 -3.69 -11.47 29.83
N ASN A 31 -4.15 -12.39 28.98
CA ASN A 31 -3.59 -13.74 28.92
C ASN A 31 -2.20 -13.72 28.26
N THR A 32 -1.15 -13.92 29.07
CA THR A 32 0.24 -14.09 28.63
C THR A 32 0.61 -15.57 28.41
N GLY A 33 -0.28 -16.48 28.81
CA GLY A 33 -0.20 -17.93 28.59
C GLY A 33 -0.35 -18.25 27.10
N GLY A 34 0.78 -18.29 26.41
CA GLY A 34 0.82 -18.44 24.95
C GLY A 34 2.01 -17.75 24.31
N PHE A 35 2.74 -16.90 25.04
CA PHE A 35 3.87 -16.19 24.45
C PHE A 35 4.89 -17.14 23.81
N TYR A 36 5.19 -18.29 24.39
CA TYR A 36 6.12 -19.27 23.79
C TYR A 36 5.47 -20.29 22.86
N VAL A 37 4.16 -20.19 22.64
CA VAL A 37 3.44 -21.12 21.80
C VAL A 37 3.36 -20.49 20.40
N SER A 38 4.13 -20.98 19.43
CA SER A 38 4.13 -20.50 18.02
C SER A 38 4.63 -19.06 17.78
N ASP A 39 4.22 -18.44 16.67
CA ASP A 39 4.65 -17.11 16.19
C ASP A 39 4.13 -15.92 17.06
N LEU A 40 3.41 -16.21 18.15
CA LEU A 40 2.85 -15.25 19.11
C LEU A 40 3.85 -14.20 19.64
N PRO A 41 5.14 -14.52 19.95
CA PRO A 41 6.09 -13.50 20.37
C PRO A 41 6.24 -12.37 19.36
N THR A 42 6.28 -12.74 18.08
CA THR A 42 6.58 -11.78 17.01
C THR A 42 5.39 -10.88 16.72
N GLU A 43 4.17 -11.39 16.77
CA GLU A 43 2.97 -10.56 16.62
C GLU A 43 2.83 -9.54 17.74
N LYS A 44 3.13 -9.97 18.98
CA LYS A 44 3.09 -9.08 20.12
C LYS A 44 4.20 -8.02 20.08
N LEU A 45 5.40 -8.38 19.61
CA LEU A 45 6.46 -7.41 19.39
C LEU A 45 6.12 -6.40 18.29
N ASP A 46 5.51 -6.85 17.19
CA ASP A 46 5.03 -5.98 16.11
C ASP A 46 3.96 -5.00 16.65
N GLU A 47 3.07 -5.48 17.52
CA GLU A 47 2.06 -4.65 18.20
C GLU A 47 2.72 -3.61 19.10
N VAL A 48 3.67 -4.01 19.95
CA VAL A 48 4.38 -3.10 20.86
C VAL A 48 5.19 -2.06 20.09
N ALA A 49 5.95 -2.48 19.06
CA ALA A 49 6.75 -1.56 18.24
C ALA A 49 5.89 -0.47 17.59
N CYS A 50 4.70 -0.85 17.11
CA CYS A 50 3.75 0.12 16.61
C CYS A 50 3.13 0.97 17.72
N SER A 51 2.81 0.40 18.89
CA SER A 51 2.07 1.09 19.94
C SER A 51 2.88 2.21 20.59
N ILE A 52 4.19 2.02 20.68
CA ILE A 52 5.11 3.06 21.11
C ILE A 52 5.61 3.92 19.94
N GLY A 53 5.33 3.54 18.69
CA GLY A 53 5.67 4.32 17.50
C GLY A 53 7.16 4.31 17.16
N ILE A 54 7.86 3.21 17.46
CA ILE A 54 9.23 2.97 16.99
C ILE A 54 9.22 2.60 15.50
N GLY A 55 8.17 1.91 15.05
CA GLY A 55 7.94 1.65 13.65
C GLY A 55 6.86 0.60 13.41
N VAL A 56 6.65 0.26 12.15
CA VAL A 56 5.62 -0.68 11.70
C VAL A 56 6.23 -1.81 10.92
N ILE A 57 5.71 -3.01 11.14
CA ILE A 57 5.92 -4.12 10.22
C ILE A 57 4.67 -4.28 9.37
N ALA A 58 4.78 -3.98 8.08
CA ALA A 58 3.66 -4.06 7.14
C ALA A 58 3.29 -5.52 6.89
N ASP A 59 2.03 -5.89 7.12
CA ASP A 59 1.49 -7.20 6.82
C ASP A 59 0.82 -7.20 5.43
N LEU A 60 1.47 -7.91 4.50
CA LEU A 60 1.05 -8.11 3.11
C LEU A 60 0.31 -9.43 2.93
N THR A 61 -0.24 -10.03 4.00
CA THR A 61 -1.11 -11.19 3.84
C THR A 61 -2.42 -10.75 3.19
N ARG A 62 -2.78 -11.38 2.08
CA ARG A 62 -4.06 -11.12 1.42
C ARG A 62 -5.22 -11.39 2.38
N ASP A 63 -6.23 -10.52 2.33
CA ASP A 63 -7.50 -10.64 3.07
C ASP A 63 -7.38 -10.53 4.61
N LYS A 64 -6.18 -10.37 5.17
CA LYS A 64 -6.00 -10.22 6.64
C LYS A 64 -6.50 -8.86 7.14
N HIS A 65 -6.32 -7.81 6.33
CA HIS A 65 -6.78 -6.46 6.62
C HIS A 65 -7.63 -5.97 5.43
N PRO A 66 -8.96 -5.84 5.59
CA PRO A 66 -9.84 -5.36 4.53
C PRO A 66 -9.48 -3.95 4.06
N THR A 67 -9.77 -3.64 2.79
CA THR A 67 -9.70 -2.27 2.27
C THR A 67 -10.57 -1.32 3.09
N GLY A 68 -10.05 -0.11 3.35
CA GLY A 68 -10.70 0.90 4.18
C GLY A 68 -10.40 0.78 5.67
N ASN A 69 -9.83 -0.35 6.12
CA ASN A 69 -9.40 -0.48 7.50
C ASN A 69 -7.95 0.00 7.62
N SER A 70 -7.69 0.78 8.66
CA SER A 70 -6.32 0.96 9.12
C SER A 70 -5.97 -0.13 10.12
N TYR A 71 -4.71 -0.55 10.13
CA TYR A 71 -4.21 -1.41 11.19
C TYR A 71 -2.91 -0.83 11.72
N CYS A 72 -2.85 -0.76 13.04
CA CYS A 72 -1.64 -0.69 13.85
C CYS A 72 -2.11 -0.58 15.30
N CYS A 73 -1.78 -1.58 16.11
CA CYS A 73 -2.20 -1.72 17.51
C CYS A 73 -3.72 -1.94 17.67
N GLY A 74 -4.13 -3.10 18.19
CA GLY A 74 -5.55 -3.48 18.33
C GLY A 74 -6.38 -2.61 19.29
N LYS A 75 -5.87 -1.47 19.74
CA LYS A 75 -6.51 -0.54 20.68
C LYS A 75 -6.80 0.77 19.98
N LYS A 76 -7.98 1.35 20.27
CA LYS A 76 -8.27 2.74 19.89
C LYS A 76 -7.19 3.62 20.52
N HIS A 77 -6.55 4.45 19.71
CA HIS A 77 -5.51 5.36 20.15
C HIS A 77 -5.96 6.80 19.86
N ASP A 78 -5.75 7.70 20.82
CA ASP A 78 -6.28 9.06 20.84
C ASP A 78 -5.47 10.02 19.93
N GLY A 79 -5.35 9.68 18.64
CA GLY A 79 -5.06 10.65 17.58
C GLY A 79 -3.59 10.90 17.21
N GLN A 80 -2.60 10.28 17.88
CA GLN A 80 -1.17 10.51 17.59
C GLN A 80 -0.39 9.28 17.11
N LYS A 81 -1.07 8.23 16.62
CA LYS A 81 -0.38 6.97 16.33
C LYS A 81 -0.32 6.60 14.86
N VAL A 82 0.79 5.93 14.60
CA VAL A 82 1.16 5.27 13.38
C VAL A 82 -0.01 4.41 12.91
N SER A 83 -0.48 4.63 11.68
CA SER A 83 -1.52 3.82 11.07
C SER A 83 -1.06 3.35 9.70
N VAL A 84 -1.40 2.10 9.36
CA VAL A 84 -1.26 1.60 7.99
C VAL A 84 -2.61 1.67 7.33
N SER A 85 -2.79 2.58 6.38
CA SER A 85 -4.02 2.66 5.60
C SER A 85 -4.03 1.60 4.51
N VAL A 86 -5.13 0.84 4.41
CA VAL A 86 -5.28 -0.22 3.41
C VAL A 86 -6.16 0.25 2.25
N GLY A 87 -5.55 0.29 1.07
CA GLY A 87 -6.22 0.57 -0.20
C GLY A 87 -6.18 -0.62 -1.16
N SER A 88 -6.97 -0.54 -2.23
CA SER A 88 -6.90 -1.47 -3.36
C SER A 88 -7.21 -0.74 -4.66
N GLY A 89 -6.68 -1.24 -5.76
CA GLY A 89 -6.93 -0.69 -7.09
C GLY A 89 -6.55 -1.69 -8.17
N SER A 90 -6.42 -1.21 -9.40
CA SER A 90 -5.91 -2.03 -10.51
C SER A 90 -5.00 -1.22 -11.43
N VAL A 91 -3.96 -1.89 -11.93
CA VAL A 91 -3.07 -1.38 -12.97
C VAL A 91 -3.73 -1.62 -14.32
N ALA A 92 -3.86 -0.56 -15.13
CA ALA A 92 -4.55 -0.57 -16.42
C ALA A 92 -5.91 -1.31 -16.41
N SER A 93 -6.67 -1.18 -15.33
CA SER A 93 -7.97 -1.85 -15.12
C SER A 93 -7.94 -3.39 -15.22
N LYS A 94 -6.75 -4.01 -15.13
CA LYS A 94 -6.53 -5.45 -15.38
C LYS A 94 -5.92 -6.18 -14.20
N ILE A 95 -4.88 -5.62 -13.60
CA ILE A 95 -4.09 -6.33 -12.59
C ILE A 95 -4.40 -5.71 -11.22
N PRO A 96 -5.13 -6.41 -10.33
CA PRO A 96 -5.46 -5.88 -9.03
C PRO A 96 -4.21 -5.75 -8.16
N TYR A 97 -4.18 -4.70 -7.34
CA TYR A 97 -3.17 -4.51 -6.32
C TYR A 97 -3.79 -4.10 -4.99
N PHE A 98 -3.05 -4.34 -3.92
CA PHE A 98 -3.35 -3.86 -2.58
C PHE A 98 -2.29 -2.87 -2.15
N ARG A 99 -2.70 -1.74 -1.58
CA ARG A 99 -1.83 -0.68 -1.09
C ARG A 99 -1.82 -0.68 0.43
N ARG A 100 -0.63 -0.53 1.01
CA ARG A 100 -0.39 -0.28 2.43
C ARG A 100 0.35 1.05 2.53
N HIS A 101 -0.33 2.10 3.01
CA HIS A 101 0.28 3.41 3.15
C HIS A 101 0.65 3.67 4.60
N ILE A 102 1.89 4.12 4.80
CA ILE A 102 2.45 4.51 6.10
C ILE A 102 2.75 6.00 6.03
N GLY A 103 2.09 6.77 6.89
CA GLY A 103 2.22 8.23 6.92
C GLY A 103 3.61 8.72 7.38
N GLY A 104 3.81 10.04 7.30
CA GLY A 104 5.02 10.69 7.79
C GLY A 104 5.22 10.55 9.31
N GLY A 105 6.47 10.72 9.76
CA GLY A 105 6.83 10.63 11.18
C GLY A 105 6.91 9.20 11.74
N THR A 106 6.87 8.21 10.85
CA THR A 106 6.93 6.77 11.15
C THR A 106 8.03 6.10 10.34
N THR A 107 8.53 4.96 10.83
CA THR A 107 9.37 4.05 10.05
C THR A 107 8.63 2.75 9.68
N LEU A 108 8.81 2.29 8.45
CA LEU A 108 8.54 0.92 8.05
C LEU A 108 9.78 0.10 8.45
N SER A 109 9.66 -0.67 9.54
CA SER A 109 10.75 -1.46 10.13
C SER A 109 10.94 -2.82 9.46
N GLY A 110 9.92 -3.29 8.73
CA GLY A 110 9.97 -4.56 8.03
C GLY A 110 8.69 -4.84 7.27
N ILE A 111 8.71 -5.86 6.42
CA ILE A 111 7.54 -6.31 5.68
C ILE A 111 7.40 -7.82 5.92
N LYS A 112 6.18 -8.27 6.20
CA LYS A 112 5.85 -9.68 6.42
C LYS A 112 4.62 -10.12 5.66
N TYR A 113 4.45 -11.42 5.52
CA TYR A 113 3.21 -12.05 5.07
C TYR A 113 3.11 -13.47 5.65
N TYR A 114 1.93 -14.08 5.62
CA TYR A 114 1.71 -15.43 6.12
C TYR A 114 1.40 -16.41 4.98
N TYR A 115 2.10 -17.53 4.97
CA TYR A 115 1.88 -18.62 4.01
C TYR A 115 1.72 -19.94 4.75
N ASN A 116 0.57 -20.59 4.56
CA ASN A 116 0.18 -21.81 5.28
C ASN A 116 0.31 -21.66 6.80
N GLY A 117 -0.11 -20.51 7.33
CA GLY A 117 -0.04 -20.19 8.77
C GLY A 117 1.34 -19.74 9.26
N ASN A 118 2.40 -19.85 8.45
CA ASN A 118 3.75 -19.49 8.87
C ASN A 118 4.07 -18.05 8.49
N ARG A 119 4.58 -17.27 9.45
CA ARG A 119 5.11 -15.91 9.20
C ARG A 119 6.35 -15.97 8.30
N ARG A 120 6.38 -15.11 7.29
CA ARG A 120 7.51 -14.93 6.36
C ARG A 120 7.89 -13.47 6.30
N SER A 121 9.15 -13.17 6.62
CA SER A 121 9.73 -11.84 6.44
C SER A 121 10.19 -11.67 4.99
N ILE A 122 9.91 -10.52 4.39
CA ILE A 122 10.43 -10.14 3.07
C ILE A 122 11.81 -9.52 3.29
N THR A 123 12.83 -10.17 2.72
CA THR A 123 14.22 -9.74 2.80
C THR A 123 14.84 -9.67 1.41
N GLY A 124 15.77 -8.74 1.19
CA GLY A 124 16.50 -8.61 -0.08
C GLY A 124 17.74 -7.75 0.12
N SER A 125 18.75 -7.92 -0.73
CA SER A 125 20.01 -7.18 -0.64
C SER A 125 19.79 -5.67 -0.81
N GLU A 126 18.91 -5.30 -1.75
CA GLU A 126 18.56 -3.91 -2.07
C GLU A 126 17.38 -3.37 -1.25
N LEU A 127 16.78 -4.22 -0.39
CA LEU A 127 15.67 -3.88 0.48
C LEU A 127 16.16 -3.70 1.92
N SER A 128 16.63 -2.50 2.23
CA SER A 128 17.11 -2.15 3.56
C SER A 128 16.00 -1.57 4.43
N PHE A 129 15.92 -2.04 5.68
CA PHE A 129 15.11 -1.44 6.74
C PHE A 129 16.01 -0.80 7.81
N PRO A 130 15.54 0.24 8.53
CA PRO A 130 14.22 0.87 8.43
C PRO A 130 14.06 1.77 7.20
N ILE A 131 12.83 1.91 6.72
CA ILE A 131 12.45 2.89 5.68
C ILE A 131 11.66 4.02 6.35
N TYR A 132 12.16 5.24 6.26
CA TYR A 132 11.47 6.42 6.79
C TYR A 132 10.29 6.79 5.88
N GLY A 133 9.09 6.89 6.46
CA GLY A 133 7.90 7.32 5.75
C GLY A 133 7.88 8.83 5.50
N PRO A 134 6.95 9.33 4.65
CA PRO A 134 5.82 8.60 4.06
C PRO A 134 6.20 7.59 2.98
N VAL A 135 5.65 6.37 3.08
CA VAL A 135 5.92 5.26 2.15
C VAL A 135 4.64 4.47 1.85
N SER A 136 4.46 4.11 0.58
CA SER A 136 3.38 3.24 0.13
C SER A 136 3.96 1.92 -0.39
N VAL A 137 3.48 0.79 0.14
CA VAL A 137 3.81 -0.56 -0.34
C VAL A 137 2.63 -1.10 -1.13
N TYR A 138 2.83 -1.32 -2.43
CA TYR A 138 1.87 -1.96 -3.31
C TYR A 138 2.21 -3.43 -3.43
N THR A 139 1.19 -4.29 -3.42
CA THR A 139 1.36 -5.74 -3.43
C THR A 139 0.47 -6.38 -4.49
N PHE A 140 1.07 -7.29 -5.26
CA PHE A 140 0.43 -8.03 -6.33
C PHE A 140 0.50 -9.53 -6.03
N TYR A 141 -0.53 -10.26 -6.47
CA TYR A 141 -0.71 -11.68 -6.22
C TYR A 141 -1.09 -12.37 -7.54
N CYS A 142 -0.65 -13.61 -7.76
CA CYS A 142 -1.20 -14.44 -8.85
C CYS A 142 -2.52 -15.06 -8.39
N THR A 143 -2.39 -16.08 -7.55
CA THR A 143 -3.45 -16.87 -6.95
C THR A 143 -3.09 -17.04 -5.47
N GLY A 144 -4.07 -17.30 -4.61
CA GLY A 144 -3.80 -17.48 -3.19
C GLY A 144 -3.28 -16.24 -2.46
N LYS A 145 -2.72 -16.43 -1.26
CA LYS A 145 -2.42 -15.35 -0.31
C LYS A 145 -0.98 -14.85 -0.36
N ASP A 146 -0.14 -15.46 -1.17
CA ASP A 146 1.29 -15.18 -1.26
C ASP A 146 1.57 -14.04 -2.25
N PRO A 147 2.22 -12.95 -1.80
CA PRO A 147 2.60 -11.86 -2.67
C PRO A 147 3.70 -12.31 -3.63
N LYS A 148 3.62 -11.85 -4.88
CA LYS A 148 4.55 -12.22 -5.97
C LYS A 148 5.42 -11.06 -6.43
N LEU A 149 4.86 -9.86 -6.40
CA LEU A 149 5.54 -8.63 -6.77
C LEU A 149 5.11 -7.55 -5.78
N ILE A 150 6.06 -6.72 -5.37
CA ILE A 150 5.82 -5.54 -4.55
C ILE A 150 6.45 -4.30 -5.19
N CYS A 151 5.82 -3.15 -5.00
CA CYS A 151 6.40 -1.85 -5.32
C CYS A 151 6.46 -1.02 -4.04
N ILE A 152 7.64 -0.48 -3.72
CA ILE A 152 7.84 0.46 -2.63
C ILE A 152 7.98 1.86 -3.25
N LYS A 153 6.97 2.69 -3.00
CA LYS A 153 6.92 4.08 -3.41
C LYS A 153 7.25 4.97 -2.22
N TYR A 154 8.33 5.72 -2.35
CA TYR A 154 8.71 6.74 -1.38
C TYR A 154 7.98 8.02 -1.78
N GLU A 155 7.09 8.58 -0.95
CA GLU A 155 6.30 9.74 -1.42
C GLU A 155 7.17 11.00 -1.59
N ASP A 156 8.25 11.11 -0.81
CA ASP A 156 9.18 12.25 -0.87
C ASP A 156 10.22 12.12 -1.99
N ARG A 157 10.32 10.95 -2.64
CA ARG A 157 11.30 10.69 -3.71
C ARG A 157 10.56 10.22 -4.94
N LYS A 158 10.86 10.77 -6.11
CA LYS A 158 10.32 10.28 -7.39
C LYS A 158 10.99 8.96 -7.83
N VAL A 159 11.25 8.06 -6.88
CA VAL A 159 11.92 6.78 -7.10
C VAL A 159 11.00 5.70 -6.56
N ASN A 160 10.61 4.80 -7.45
CA ASN A 160 9.90 3.58 -7.12
C ASN A 160 10.89 2.43 -7.19
N LYS A 161 10.81 1.51 -6.22
CA LYS A 161 11.56 0.25 -6.28
C LYS A 161 10.61 -0.92 -6.37
N TRP A 162 10.84 -1.77 -7.36
CA TRP A 162 10.06 -2.97 -7.59
C TRP A 162 10.85 -4.18 -7.12
N PHE A 163 10.18 -5.12 -6.47
CA PHE A 163 10.80 -6.36 -6.03
C PHE A 163 9.91 -7.54 -6.34
N LYS A 164 10.48 -8.62 -6.86
CA LYS A 164 9.77 -9.89 -7.09
C LYS A 164 10.29 -10.98 -6.17
N GLN A 165 9.40 -11.91 -5.85
CA GLN A 165 9.74 -13.05 -5.01
C GLN A 165 10.64 -14.02 -5.79
N ARG A 166 11.87 -14.25 -5.30
CA ARG A 166 12.80 -15.23 -5.90
C ARG A 166 12.61 -16.61 -5.31
N ASN A 167 12.55 -16.67 -3.98
CA ASN A 167 12.18 -17.86 -3.21
C ASN A 167 11.29 -17.41 -2.03
N SER A 168 10.98 -18.31 -1.10
CA SER A 168 10.03 -18.03 -0.02
C SER A 168 10.20 -16.65 0.62
N ASN A 169 11.40 -16.30 1.07
CA ASN A 169 11.64 -15.10 1.88
C ASN A 169 12.64 -14.12 1.24
N THR A 170 13.34 -14.51 0.18
CA THR A 170 14.26 -13.61 -0.53
C THR A 170 13.61 -13.01 -1.78
N TRP A 171 13.81 -11.71 -1.89
CA TRP A 171 13.25 -10.85 -2.91
C TRP A 171 14.39 -10.17 -3.68
N GLU A 172 14.21 -10.03 -4.97
CA GLU A 172 15.17 -9.39 -5.87
C GLU A 172 14.55 -8.16 -6.51
N GLU A 173 15.39 -7.12 -6.71
CA GLU A 173 14.96 -5.88 -7.36
C GLU A 173 14.65 -6.17 -8.84
N VAL A 174 13.54 -5.60 -9.30
CA VAL A 174 13.09 -5.65 -10.69
C VAL A 174 13.41 -4.32 -11.33
N PHE A 175 14.22 -4.35 -12.38
CA PHE A 175 14.57 -3.16 -13.15
C PHE A 175 13.62 -2.95 -14.33
N GLY A 176 13.56 -1.70 -14.79
CA GLY A 176 12.88 -1.29 -16.01
C GLY A 176 11.41 -0.88 -15.86
N ILE A 177 10.77 -1.18 -14.72
CA ILE A 177 9.46 -0.60 -14.37
C ILE A 177 9.67 0.74 -13.66
N SER A 178 9.38 1.84 -14.36
CA SER A 178 9.68 3.20 -13.88
C SER A 178 8.53 3.82 -13.07
N LYS A 179 7.28 3.59 -13.50
CA LYS A 179 6.07 4.13 -12.86
C LYS A 179 5.65 3.30 -11.65
N ASP A 180 4.95 3.94 -10.73
CA ASP A 180 4.22 3.24 -9.68
C ASP A 180 2.86 2.72 -10.20
N PRO A 181 2.21 1.80 -9.48
CA PRO A 181 0.97 1.17 -9.93
C PRO A 181 -0.16 2.13 -10.25
N GLU A 182 -0.23 3.28 -9.58
CA GLU A 182 -1.28 4.27 -9.82
C GLU A 182 -1.04 5.02 -11.14
N ASN A 183 0.18 5.03 -11.67
CA ASN A 183 0.54 5.75 -12.88
C ASN A 183 0.66 4.88 -14.14
N ILE A 184 0.55 3.55 -14.02
CA ILE A 184 0.45 2.63 -15.16
C ILE A 184 -1.02 2.52 -15.59
N LYS A 185 -1.44 3.40 -16.49
CA LYS A 185 -2.85 3.55 -16.91
C LYS A 185 -3.23 2.74 -18.15
N ASP A 186 -2.28 2.49 -19.05
CA ASP A 186 -2.51 1.78 -20.29
C ASP A 186 -1.80 0.42 -20.26
N CYS A 187 -2.44 -0.61 -20.79
CA CYS A 187 -1.85 -1.93 -20.92
C CYS A 187 -0.87 -2.05 -22.10
N LYS A 188 -0.83 -1.04 -22.97
CA LYS A 188 0.19 -0.89 -24.02
C LYS A 188 1.47 -0.23 -23.51
N ASP A 189 1.48 0.26 -22.27
CA ASP A 189 2.67 0.85 -21.64
C ASP A 189 3.78 -0.20 -21.49
N ASP A 190 5.02 0.18 -21.77
CA ASP A 190 6.17 -0.69 -21.57
C ASP A 190 6.32 -1.07 -20.09
N ASP A 191 5.98 -0.18 -19.15
CA ASP A 191 5.95 -0.50 -17.72
C ASP A 191 4.89 -1.57 -17.40
N PHE A 192 3.74 -1.58 -18.11
CA PHE A 192 2.73 -2.61 -17.94
C PHE A 192 3.25 -3.98 -18.40
N ARG A 193 3.92 -4.02 -19.56
CA ARG A 193 4.49 -5.27 -20.10
C ARG A 193 5.55 -5.84 -19.16
N GLN A 194 6.42 -4.99 -18.65
CA GLN A 194 7.45 -5.38 -17.70
C GLN A 194 6.88 -5.80 -16.35
N LEU A 195 5.79 -5.16 -15.89
CA LEU A 195 5.06 -5.60 -14.70
C LEU A 195 4.48 -7.00 -14.90
N VAL A 196 3.83 -7.27 -16.04
CA VAL A 196 3.28 -8.61 -16.36
C VAL A 196 4.39 -9.67 -16.37
N ASP A 197 5.52 -9.38 -17.02
CA ASP A 197 6.67 -10.28 -17.09
C ASP A 197 7.27 -10.55 -15.70
N ALA A 198 7.52 -9.50 -14.91
CA ALA A 198 8.07 -9.61 -13.56
C ALA A 198 7.15 -10.37 -12.60
N LEU A 199 5.84 -10.24 -12.79
CA LEU A 199 4.83 -10.92 -12.00
C LEU A 199 4.76 -12.42 -12.34
N GLY A 200 5.05 -12.80 -13.59
CA GLY A 200 5.24 -14.19 -14.00
C GLY A 200 4.01 -15.09 -13.86
N CYS A 201 2.80 -14.52 -13.72
CA CYS A 201 1.57 -15.29 -13.61
C CYS A 201 0.96 -15.52 -14.99
N GLY A 202 0.67 -16.78 -15.35
CA GLY A 202 -0.02 -17.10 -16.61
C GLY A 202 -1.48 -16.61 -16.69
N ILE A 203 -2.05 -16.10 -15.60
CA ILE A 203 -3.41 -15.52 -15.58
C ILE A 203 -3.45 -14.07 -16.07
N TYR A 204 -2.30 -13.39 -16.12
CA TYR A 204 -2.18 -12.03 -16.61
C TYR A 204 -1.43 -12.06 -17.92
N SER A 205 -1.99 -11.41 -18.94
CA SER A 205 -1.36 -11.29 -20.24
C SER A 205 -1.15 -9.84 -20.60
N THR A 206 -0.13 -9.60 -21.43
CA THR A 206 0.02 -8.33 -22.13
C THR A 206 -1.21 -8.11 -22.99
N CYS A 207 -1.57 -6.85 -23.22
CA CYS A 207 -2.58 -6.56 -24.22
C CYS A 207 -2.10 -7.09 -25.57
N SER A 208 -2.88 -7.98 -26.17
CA SER A 208 -2.71 -8.27 -27.58
C SER A 208 -2.94 -6.97 -28.32
N ASP A 209 -1.97 -6.57 -29.15
CA ASP A 209 -2.19 -5.54 -30.14
C ASP A 209 -3.31 -6.03 -31.04
N SER A 210 -4.54 -5.63 -30.72
CA SER A 210 -5.66 -5.80 -31.64
C SER A 210 -5.45 -4.81 -32.77
N SER A 211 -4.54 -5.15 -33.67
CA SER A 211 -4.40 -4.56 -34.99
C SER A 211 -4.82 -5.59 -36.03
N ALA A 212 -6.12 -5.84 -36.07
CA ALA A 212 -6.80 -6.02 -37.33
C ALA A 212 -8.20 -5.40 -37.17
N PRO A 213 -8.53 -4.29 -37.85
CA PRO A 213 -9.93 -3.99 -38.07
C PRO A 213 -10.52 -5.20 -38.77
N THR A 214 -11.49 -5.85 -38.13
CA THR A 214 -12.38 -6.78 -38.82
C THR A 214 -12.83 -6.04 -40.09
N PRO A 215 -12.69 -6.62 -41.30
CA PRO A 215 -13.22 -5.97 -42.48
C PRO A 215 -14.71 -5.75 -42.24
N SER A 216 -15.06 -4.47 -42.02
CA SER A 216 -16.41 -3.98 -42.05
C SER A 216 -16.96 -4.41 -43.41
N LEU A 217 -17.79 -5.45 -43.41
CA LEU A 217 -18.64 -5.74 -44.54
C LEU A 217 -19.53 -4.51 -44.70
N SER A 218 -19.13 -3.68 -45.66
CA SER A 218 -19.94 -2.61 -46.21
C SER A 218 -21.28 -3.19 -46.65
N SER A 219 -22.30 -3.01 -45.81
CA SER A 219 -23.69 -3.07 -46.23
C SER A 219 -24.29 -1.70 -45.97
N SER A 220 -24.18 -0.86 -47.00
CA SER A 220 -25.03 0.32 -47.17
C SER A 220 -26.48 -0.14 -47.30
N GLN A 221 -27.20 -0.23 -46.19
CA GLN A 221 -28.65 -0.15 -46.21
C GLN A 221 -29.12 0.98 -45.30
N LYS A 222 -29.35 2.12 -45.94
CA LYS A 222 -30.16 3.23 -45.44
C LYS A 222 -31.59 2.70 -45.22
N VAL A 223 -31.84 2.12 -44.05
CA VAL A 223 -33.19 1.77 -43.60
C VAL A 223 -33.79 3.02 -42.98
N THR A 224 -34.71 3.65 -43.71
CA THR A 224 -35.66 4.62 -43.17
C THR A 224 -36.39 4.00 -41.98
N GLY A 225 -36.25 4.61 -40.80
CA GLY A 225 -36.89 4.15 -39.57
C GLY A 225 -38.41 4.04 -39.75
N ALA A 226 -38.94 2.84 -39.52
CA ALA A 226 -40.37 2.61 -39.40
C ALA A 226 -40.91 3.34 -38.17
N ALA A 227 -42.07 3.98 -38.31
CA ALA A 227 -42.79 4.61 -37.22
C ALA A 227 -43.03 3.59 -36.08
N GLY A 228 -42.75 4.01 -34.84
CA GLY A 228 -42.96 3.17 -33.66
C GLY A 228 -44.42 2.70 -33.51
N PRO A 229 -44.64 1.56 -32.84
CA PRO A 229 -45.98 1.01 -32.67
C PRO A 229 -46.90 2.02 -31.96
N LYS A 230 -48.10 2.19 -32.51
CA LYS A 230 -49.18 2.98 -31.88
C LYS A 230 -49.48 2.37 -30.50
N GLY A 231 -49.44 3.21 -29.46
CA GLY A 231 -49.73 2.78 -28.09
C GLY A 231 -51.12 2.13 -27.94
N PRO A 232 -51.33 1.31 -26.89
CA PRO A 232 -52.58 0.61 -26.68
C PRO A 232 -53.76 1.59 -26.59
N VAL A 233 -54.87 1.22 -27.24
CA VAL A 233 -56.15 1.93 -27.14
C VAL A 233 -56.66 1.80 -25.70
N GLY A 234 -56.97 2.94 -25.06
CA GLY A 234 -57.53 2.96 -23.71
C GLY A 234 -58.88 2.25 -23.62
N PRO A 235 -59.30 1.79 -22.43
CA PRO A 235 -60.56 1.07 -22.26
C PRO A 235 -61.76 1.94 -22.65
N ALA A 236 -62.76 1.31 -23.28
CA ALA A 236 -64.02 1.96 -23.63
C ALA A 236 -64.79 2.35 -22.37
N GLY A 237 -65.14 3.63 -22.23
CA GLY A 237 -66.00 4.12 -21.16
C GLY A 237 -67.42 3.62 -21.33
N ASN A 238 -67.99 3.05 -20.27
CA ASN A 238 -69.39 2.64 -20.24
C ASN A 238 -70.27 3.86 -19.95
N ASN A 239 -71.21 4.17 -20.83
CA ASN A 239 -72.14 5.28 -20.68
C ASN A 239 -73.07 5.08 -19.48
N SER A 240 -73.05 6.03 -18.55
CA SER A 240 -74.23 6.62 -17.92
C SER A 240 -73.85 7.98 -17.34
N GLU A 241 -74.65 8.98 -17.71
CA GLU A 241 -74.66 10.38 -17.25
C GLU A 241 -73.67 11.39 -17.85
N VAL A 242 -74.25 12.54 -18.18
CA VAL A 242 -73.70 13.71 -18.85
C VAL A 242 -72.61 14.37 -18.00
N GLY A 243 -71.41 14.57 -18.54
CA GLY A 243 -70.41 15.44 -17.89
C GLY A 243 -68.98 15.35 -18.44
N GLN A 244 -68.59 16.42 -19.14
CA GLN A 244 -67.23 16.95 -19.38
C GLN A 244 -66.21 16.12 -20.20
N ASP A 245 -65.62 16.81 -21.19
CA ASP A 245 -64.61 16.31 -22.12
C ASP A 245 -63.38 15.74 -21.39
N GLY A 246 -63.09 14.46 -21.62
CA GLY A 246 -61.92 13.78 -21.07
C GLY A 246 -60.62 14.34 -21.64
N ALA A 247 -59.71 14.73 -20.74
CA ALA A 247 -58.41 15.29 -21.07
C ALA A 247 -57.56 14.36 -21.98
N ARG A 248 -57.00 14.96 -23.04
CA ARG A 248 -55.98 14.33 -23.89
C ARG A 248 -54.78 13.96 -23.02
N GLY A 249 -54.40 12.68 -23.02
CA GLY A 249 -53.24 12.17 -22.25
C GLY A 249 -51.93 12.85 -22.65
N PRO A 250 -50.92 12.85 -21.76
CA PRO A 250 -49.66 13.54 -21.99
C PRO A 250 -48.92 12.99 -23.22
N GLU A 251 -48.43 13.89 -24.05
CA GLU A 251 -47.54 13.59 -25.17
C GLU A 251 -46.19 13.08 -24.63
N GLY A 252 -45.66 12.00 -25.21
CA GLY A 252 -44.43 11.37 -24.76
C GLY A 252 -43.21 12.31 -24.91
N PRO A 253 -42.13 12.10 -24.13
CA PRO A 253 -40.97 12.95 -24.17
C PRO A 253 -40.28 12.93 -25.55
N PRO A 254 -39.80 14.08 -26.05
CA PRO A 254 -38.98 14.16 -27.26
C PRO A 254 -37.71 13.31 -27.12
N GLY A 255 -37.32 12.60 -28.18
CA GLY A 255 -36.07 11.84 -28.22
C GLY A 255 -34.82 12.74 -28.08
N PRO A 256 -33.68 12.18 -27.64
CA PRO A 256 -32.47 12.96 -27.38
C PRO A 256 -31.93 13.59 -28.67
N GLY A 257 -31.86 14.93 -28.68
CA GLY A 257 -31.26 15.72 -29.75
C GLY A 257 -29.73 15.63 -29.70
N GLY A 258 -29.12 15.38 -30.87
CA GLY A 258 -27.68 15.46 -31.05
C GLY A 258 -27.21 16.91 -30.97
N GLY A 259 -26.47 17.26 -29.92
CA GLY A 259 -25.79 18.54 -29.76
C GLY A 259 -24.46 18.55 -30.49
N GLY A 260 -24.30 19.50 -31.41
CA GLY A 260 -23.04 19.82 -32.08
C GLY A 260 -22.10 20.61 -31.17
N GLU A 261 -20.81 20.46 -31.42
CA GLU A 261 -19.70 21.17 -30.79
C GLU A 261 -19.67 22.65 -31.20
N GLU A 262 -19.61 23.56 -30.21
CA GLU A 262 -19.22 24.96 -30.42
C GLU A 262 -17.90 25.25 -29.70
N GLY A 263 -17.07 26.03 -30.38
CA GLY A 263 -15.64 26.19 -30.14
C GLY A 263 -15.25 27.07 -28.94
N ILE A 264 -14.01 26.87 -28.52
CA ILE A 264 -13.34 27.62 -27.45
C ILE A 264 -12.44 28.67 -28.11
N PRO A 265 -12.58 29.97 -27.79
CA PRO A 265 -11.63 30.99 -28.21
C PRO A 265 -10.40 31.04 -27.30
N ASP A 266 -9.28 31.21 -27.99
CA ASP A 266 -7.92 31.53 -27.59
C ASP A 266 -7.82 32.81 -26.73
N LEU A 267 -7.04 32.75 -25.65
CA LEU A 267 -6.62 33.91 -24.87
C LEU A 267 -5.15 33.78 -24.46
N THR A 268 -4.29 34.41 -25.27
CA THR A 268 -2.93 34.82 -24.96
C THR A 268 -2.89 36.01 -23.99
N GLY A 269 -1.93 36.02 -23.04
CA GLY A 269 -1.56 37.23 -22.29
C GLY A 269 -0.57 36.97 -21.14
N PRO A 270 0.63 37.61 -21.12
CA PRO A 270 1.73 37.29 -20.21
C PRO A 270 1.80 38.19 -18.95
N GLY A 271 2.53 37.74 -17.94
CA GLY A 271 2.92 38.54 -16.76
C GLY A 271 3.60 37.65 -15.73
N GLU A 272 4.93 37.63 -15.68
CA GLU A 272 5.81 38.46 -14.83
C GLU A 272 6.28 37.70 -13.59
N GLU A 273 7.57 37.40 -13.64
CA GLU A 273 8.47 36.94 -12.58
C GLU A 273 8.65 38.04 -11.53
N PRO A 274 8.81 37.70 -10.24
CA PRO A 274 10.07 38.13 -9.61
C PRO A 274 10.67 37.15 -8.59
N ALA A 275 11.97 36.94 -8.77
CA ALA A 275 13.05 37.08 -7.79
C ALA A 275 12.95 36.40 -6.41
N THR A 276 13.76 35.35 -6.30
CA THR A 276 14.36 34.78 -5.08
C THR A 276 15.22 35.79 -4.30
N PRO A 277 15.23 35.74 -2.96
CA PRO A 277 16.36 36.19 -2.17
C PRO A 277 17.04 35.06 -1.36
N LEU A 278 18.32 34.89 -1.70
CA LEU A 278 19.51 34.47 -0.96
C LEU A 278 19.38 33.95 0.49
N SER A 279 19.96 32.77 0.69
CA SER A 279 20.35 32.15 1.96
C SER A 279 21.83 32.44 2.27
N PRO A 280 22.21 32.72 3.54
CA PRO A 280 23.59 32.57 3.98
C PRO A 280 23.76 31.53 5.11
N ASP A 281 24.98 31.01 5.19
CA ASP A 281 25.60 30.21 6.26
C ASP A 281 25.40 28.69 6.29
N GLN A 282 26.28 28.01 5.54
CA GLN A 282 26.83 26.71 5.93
C GLN A 282 28.34 26.84 6.24
N PRO A 283 28.81 26.44 7.44
CA PRO A 283 30.23 26.28 7.71
C PRO A 283 30.79 24.96 7.15
N GLN A 284 32.05 25.05 6.71
CA GLN A 284 32.85 24.06 5.99
C GLN A 284 33.18 22.80 6.82
N PRO A 285 33.35 21.61 6.19
CA PRO A 285 33.83 20.40 6.86
C PRO A 285 35.35 20.42 7.08
N VAL A 286 35.75 20.12 8.32
CA VAL A 286 37.16 19.97 8.71
C VAL A 286 37.67 18.59 8.29
N ILE A 287 38.77 18.59 7.55
CA ILE A 287 39.49 17.41 7.07
C ILE A 287 40.33 16.84 8.23
N GLY A 288 40.14 15.57 8.56
CA GLY A 288 40.93 14.83 9.55
C GLY A 288 41.25 13.41 9.06
N LEU A 289 42.54 13.14 8.92
CA LEU A 289 43.17 11.94 8.35
C LEU A 289 42.93 10.64 9.13
N PRO A 290 43.14 9.45 8.50
CA PRO A 290 42.86 8.14 9.09
C PRO A 290 43.99 7.67 10.01
N ILE A 291 43.65 7.18 11.20
CA ILE A 291 44.56 6.39 12.04
C ILE A 291 44.25 4.92 11.81
N ALA A 292 45.17 4.23 11.15
CA ALA A 292 45.23 2.79 11.09
C ALA A 292 45.80 2.26 12.42
N THR A 293 45.01 1.46 13.15
CA THR A 293 45.53 0.65 14.26
C THR A 293 45.07 -0.78 14.08
N ILE A 294 45.97 -1.61 13.58
CA ILE A 294 45.90 -3.07 13.64
C ILE A 294 46.17 -3.45 15.09
N LEU A 295 45.21 -4.09 15.76
CA LEU A 295 45.44 -4.79 17.02
C LEU A 295 44.85 -6.20 16.93
N THR A 296 45.72 -7.14 16.57
CA THR A 296 45.58 -8.56 16.89
C THR A 296 45.78 -8.73 18.39
N GLY A 297 44.74 -9.14 19.10
CA GLY A 297 44.80 -9.39 20.54
C GLY A 297 43.70 -10.35 20.96
N VAL A 298 44.04 -11.64 21.01
CA VAL A 298 43.26 -12.67 21.71
C VAL A 298 43.40 -12.39 23.19
N GLY A 299 42.32 -11.96 23.83
CA GLY A 299 42.27 -11.67 25.27
C GLY A 299 40.94 -12.12 25.84
N THR A 300 40.99 -13.15 26.68
CA THR A 300 39.90 -13.63 27.51
C THR A 300 39.54 -12.57 28.55
N TYR A 301 38.32 -12.03 28.49
CA TYR A 301 37.79 -11.13 29.53
C TYR A 301 36.65 -11.81 30.29
N GLY A 302 36.97 -12.28 31.49
CA GLY A 302 36.03 -12.33 32.60
C GLY A 302 36.21 -11.05 33.42
N GLY A 303 35.20 -10.20 33.47
CA GLY A 303 35.20 -8.95 34.23
C GLY A 303 33.79 -8.38 34.32
N ALA A 304 33.36 -8.07 35.54
CA ALA A 304 32.03 -7.56 35.84
C ALA A 304 31.81 -6.16 35.23
N PHE A 305 30.84 -6.04 34.33
CA PHE A 305 30.37 -4.75 33.82
C PHE A 305 29.32 -4.17 34.76
N ALA A 306 29.77 -3.33 35.70
CA ALA A 306 28.94 -2.26 36.25
C ALA A 306 29.21 -1.01 35.40
N GLY A 307 28.44 -0.84 34.34
CA GLY A 307 28.51 0.32 33.46
C GLY A 307 27.12 0.67 32.97
N ALA A 308 26.66 1.86 33.31
CA ALA A 308 25.41 2.46 32.83
C ALA A 308 25.52 2.69 31.31
N GLY A 309 25.24 1.65 30.53
CA GLY A 309 25.11 1.73 29.07
C GLY A 309 23.66 2.06 28.71
N GLY A 310 23.45 3.20 28.06
CA GLY A 310 22.15 3.58 27.50
C GLY A 310 21.63 2.50 26.54
N LEU A 311 20.35 2.16 26.70
CA LEU A 311 19.64 1.07 26.00
C LEU A 311 19.43 1.26 24.50
N THR A 312 20.06 2.25 23.86
CA THR A 312 19.86 2.53 22.42
C THR A 312 20.45 1.45 21.50
N GLY A 313 21.32 0.56 22.01
CA GLY A 313 21.92 -0.53 21.23
C GLY A 313 21.06 -1.80 21.08
N PHE A 314 20.09 -2.04 21.96
CA PHE A 314 19.29 -3.28 21.92
C PHE A 314 18.17 -3.25 20.88
N GLY A 315 17.71 -2.07 20.46
CA GLY A 315 16.69 -1.94 19.44
C GLY A 315 17.12 -2.50 18.07
N TRP A 316 18.39 -2.38 17.69
CA TRP A 316 18.86 -2.80 16.37
C TRP A 316 19.04 -4.31 16.25
N TRP A 317 19.43 -5.01 17.32
CA TRP A 317 19.72 -6.44 17.27
C TRP A 317 18.44 -7.30 17.17
N MET A 318 17.30 -6.80 17.66
CA MET A 318 16.04 -7.55 17.66
C MET A 318 15.34 -7.66 16.29
N PHE A 319 15.68 -6.80 15.31
CA PHE A 319 15.02 -6.76 14.00
C PHE A 319 15.73 -7.56 12.90
N LYS A 320 16.91 -8.12 13.16
CA LYS A 320 17.73 -8.81 12.13
C LYS A 320 17.57 -10.34 12.13
N ARG A 321 16.47 -10.88 12.67
CA ARG A 321 16.16 -12.32 12.68
C ARG A 321 14.92 -12.64 11.85
#